data_AF-A0A560F0R2-F1
#
_entry.id   AF-A0A560F0R2-F1
#
_cell.length_a   1.000
_cell.length_b   1.000
_cell.length_c   1.000
_cell.angle_alpha   90.00
_cell.angle_beta   90.00
_cell.angle_gamma   90.00
#
_symmetry.space_group_name_H-M   'P 1'
#
loop_
_entity.id
_entity.type
_entity.pdbx_description
1 polymer ?
#
loop_
_entity_poly.entity_id
_entity_poly.type
_entity_poly.pdbx_seq_one_letter_code
_entity_poly.pdbx_strand_id
1 'polypeptide(L)'
;MQELRAISFTERELMTAIVEFTGRLNRKLPVGMVKDPIIVEGPPITVQLPIEDDYGKMHEATFAEMEVAAALVNYCMTRKIRMPAKAEKVLQIISGAATLVIWLGEQEVGAQRKKATLRNR
;
A
#
# COMPACT_ATOMS: atom_id res chain seq x y z
N MET A 1 26.75 5.73 6.94
CA MET A 1 26.28 4.51 6.25
C MET A 1 24.76 4.50 6.34
N GLN A 2 24.05 4.35 5.23
CA GLN A 2 22.59 4.21 5.21
C GLN A 2 22.25 2.79 4.79
N GLU A 3 21.25 2.19 5.43
CA GLU A 3 20.78 0.85 5.12
C GLU A 3 19.45 0.95 4.35
N LEU A 4 19.25 0.05 3.38
CA LEU A 4 18.01 -0.07 2.64
C LEU A 4 17.50 -1.49 2.78
N ARG A 5 16.21 -1.62 3.08
CA ARG A 5 15.51 -2.90 3.12
C ARG A 5 14.34 -2.89 2.16
N ALA A 6 14.25 -3.92 1.33
CA ALA A 6 13.11 -4.17 0.45
C ALA A 6 12.34 -5.41 0.92
N ILE A 7 11.01 -5.34 0.93
CA ILE A 7 10.13 -6.48 1.20
C ILE A 7 9.16 -6.58 0.03
N SER A 8 9.38 -7.57 -0.83
CA SER A 8 8.50 -7.88 -1.96
C SER A 8 7.40 -8.84 -1.51
N PHE A 9 6.18 -8.59 -1.98
CA PHE A 9 5.00 -9.36 -1.62
C PHE A 9 4.53 -10.15 -2.84
N THR A 10 4.10 -11.39 -2.62
CA THR A 10 3.38 -12.14 -3.66
C THR A 10 1.99 -11.55 -3.87
N GLU A 11 1.35 -11.84 -5.00
CA GLU A 11 -0.03 -11.42 -5.30
C GLU A 11 -1.02 -11.82 -4.21
N ARG A 12 -0.87 -13.05 -3.67
CA ARG A 12 -1.71 -13.54 -2.57
C ARG A 12 -1.52 -12.73 -1.29
N GLU A 13 -0.29 -12.34 -0.98
CA GLU A 13 0.02 -11.53 0.19
C GLU A 13 -0.49 -10.10 0.03
N LEU A 14 -0.36 -9.53 -1.17
CA LEU A 14 -0.92 -8.23 -1.52
C LEU A 14 -2.45 -8.23 -1.36
N MET A 15 -3.13 -9.21 -1.96
CA MET A 15 -4.58 -9.38 -1.83
C MET A 15 -5.00 -9.53 -0.37
N THR A 16 -4.32 -10.42 0.37
CA THR A 16 -4.60 -10.65 1.80
C THR A 16 -4.42 -9.39 2.62
N ALA A 17 -3.34 -8.63 2.38
CA ALA A 17 -3.07 -7.37 3.05
C ALA A 17 -4.20 -6.36 2.85
N ILE A 18 -4.65 -6.19 1.61
CA ILE A 18 -5.71 -5.23 1.26
C ILE A 18 -7.05 -5.66 1.87
N VAL A 19 -7.42 -6.95 1.78
CA VAL A 19 -8.67 -7.46 2.36
C VAL A 19 -8.69 -7.33 3.89
N GLU A 20 -7.60 -7.69 4.58
CA GLU A 20 -7.51 -7.52 6.03
C GLU A 20 -7.57 -6.04 6.44
N PHE A 21 -6.91 -5.16 5.68
CA PHE A 21 -6.87 -3.73 5.95
C PHE A 21 -8.23 -3.06 5.74
N THR A 22 -8.94 -3.39 4.66
CA THR A 22 -10.31 -2.91 4.40
C THR A 22 -11.29 -3.35 5.46
N GLY A 23 -11.17 -4.60 5.93
CA GLY A 23 -11.94 -5.11 7.08
C GLY A 23 -11.71 -4.29 8.34
N ARG A 24 -10.46 -3.90 8.63
CA ARG A 24 -10.14 -3.02 9.78
C ARG A 24 -10.69 -1.60 9.64
N LEU A 25 -10.75 -1.08 8.41
CA LEU A 25 -11.33 0.23 8.13
C LEU A 25 -12.87 0.23 8.08
N ASN A 26 -13.51 -0.92 8.28
CA ASN A 26 -14.95 -1.12 8.06
C ASN A 26 -15.42 -0.65 6.66
N ARG A 27 -14.51 -0.63 5.67
CA ARG A 27 -14.84 -0.35 4.28
C ARG A 27 -15.45 -1.61 3.69
N LYS A 28 -16.73 -1.55 3.31
CA LYS A 28 -17.43 -2.67 2.70
C LYS A 28 -16.85 -2.95 1.32
N LEU A 29 -16.34 -4.16 1.12
CA LEU A 29 -16.06 -4.69 -0.20
C LEU A 29 -17.34 -5.31 -0.78
N PRO A 30 -17.51 -5.30 -2.12
CA PRO A 30 -18.51 -6.14 -2.79
C PRO A 30 -18.42 -7.60 -2.33
N VAL A 31 -19.56 -8.26 -2.23
CA VAL A 31 -19.62 -9.69 -1.91
C VAL A 31 -19.38 -10.50 -3.17
N GLY A 32 -18.49 -11.48 -3.10
CA GLY A 32 -18.16 -12.33 -4.23
C GLY A 32 -16.78 -13.00 -4.09
N MET A 33 -16.34 -13.63 -5.18
CA MET A 33 -15.03 -14.23 -5.31
C MET A 33 -14.00 -13.18 -5.74
N VAL A 34 -13.01 -12.93 -4.88
CA VAL A 34 -11.86 -12.07 -5.23
C VAL A 34 -10.98 -12.80 -6.24
N LYS A 35 -10.67 -12.13 -7.35
CA LYS A 35 -9.70 -12.58 -8.37
C LYS A 35 -8.32 -11.99 -8.09
N ASP A 36 -7.34 -12.37 -8.91
CA ASP A 36 -5.97 -11.91 -8.75
C ASP A 36 -5.89 -10.36 -8.85
N PRO A 37 -5.10 -9.73 -7.96
CA PRO A 37 -4.97 -8.28 -7.94
C PRO A 37 -4.26 -7.78 -9.21
N ILE A 38 -4.76 -6.68 -9.76
CA ILE A 38 -4.12 -6.02 -10.90
C ILE A 38 -3.38 -4.80 -10.38
N ILE A 39 -2.06 -4.77 -10.59
CA ILE A 39 -1.22 -3.63 -10.29
C ILE A 39 -1.19 -2.72 -11.52
N VAL A 40 -1.67 -1.49 -11.36
CA VAL A 40 -1.55 -0.46 -12.40
C VAL A 40 -0.35 0.41 -12.04
N GLU A 41 0.73 0.23 -12.80
CA GLU A 41 1.96 1.00 -12.66
C GLU A 41 1.79 2.43 -13.17
N GLY A 42 2.46 3.36 -12.51
CA GLY A 42 2.45 4.79 -12.85
C GLY A 42 2.61 5.65 -11.61
N PRO A 43 2.84 6.96 -11.76
CA PRO A 43 2.65 7.91 -10.67
C PRO A 43 1.20 8.43 -10.68
N PRO A 44 0.31 8.03 -9.74
CA PRO A 44 0.52 7.13 -8.59
C PRO A 44 0.24 5.65 -8.90
N ILE A 45 0.83 4.75 -8.10
CA ILE A 45 0.56 3.31 -8.19
C ILE A 45 -0.87 3.06 -7.70
N THR A 46 -1.64 2.23 -8.40
CA THR A 46 -2.95 1.77 -7.92
C THR A 46 -3.06 0.26 -7.99
N VAL A 47 -3.86 -0.31 -7.09
CA VAL A 47 -4.17 -1.74 -7.10
C VAL A 47 -5.67 -1.91 -7.26
N GLN A 48 -6.07 -2.72 -8.21
CA GLN A 48 -7.45 -3.09 -8.47
C GLN A 48 -7.68 -4.51 -7.96
N LEU A 49 -8.75 -4.70 -7.18
CA LEU A 49 -9.25 -6.02 -6.80
C LEU A 49 -10.53 -6.30 -7.58
N PRO A 50 -10.47 -7.14 -8.63
CA PRO A 50 -11.65 -7.63 -9.30
C PRO A 50 -12.39 -8.62 -8.40
N ILE A 51 -13.70 -8.47 -8.29
CA ILE A 51 -14.58 -9.30 -7.46
C ILE A 51 -15.75 -9.76 -8.33
N GLU A 52 -15.86 -11.05 -8.54
CA GLU A 52 -16.98 -11.66 -9.27
C GLU A 52 -18.10 -12.00 -8.28
N ASP A 53 -19.29 -11.45 -8.47
CA ASP A 53 -20.45 -11.81 -7.65
C ASP A 53 -21.10 -13.13 -8.07
N ASP A 54 -22.07 -13.60 -7.29
CA ASP A 54 -22.77 -14.87 -7.52
C ASP A 54 -23.59 -14.89 -8.83
N TYR A 55 -23.77 -13.72 -9.49
CA TYR A 55 -24.46 -13.58 -10.78
C TYR A 55 -23.47 -13.46 -11.95
N GLY A 56 -22.16 -13.63 -11.71
CA GLY A 56 -21.11 -13.52 -12.72
C GLY A 56 -20.78 -12.08 -13.12
N LYS A 57 -21.26 -11.08 -12.36
CA LYS A 57 -20.94 -9.68 -12.62
C LYS A 57 -19.64 -9.31 -11.92
N MET A 58 -18.74 -8.69 -12.69
CA MET A 58 -17.48 -8.17 -12.18
C MET A 58 -17.66 -6.80 -11.53
N HIS A 59 -17.23 -6.69 -10.29
CA HIS A 59 -17.03 -5.44 -9.56
C HIS A 59 -15.54 -5.17 -9.42
N GLU A 60 -15.16 -3.90 -9.31
CA GLU A 60 -13.77 -3.52 -9.15
C GLU A 60 -13.64 -2.62 -7.92
N ALA A 61 -12.75 -3.00 -7.00
CA ALA A 61 -12.35 -2.15 -5.88
C ALA A 61 -10.94 -1.62 -6.13
N THR A 62 -10.82 -0.31 -6.31
CA THR A 62 -9.53 0.36 -6.52
C THR A 62 -8.98 0.93 -5.21
N PHE A 63 -7.67 0.77 -5.02
CA PHE A 63 -6.91 1.22 -3.87
C PHE A 63 -5.76 2.13 -4.30
N ALA A 64 -5.65 3.28 -3.64
CA ALA A 64 -4.57 4.23 -3.90
C ALA A 64 -3.25 3.75 -3.29
N GLU A 65 -2.12 4.23 -3.83
CA GLU A 65 -0.76 3.91 -3.37
C GLU A 65 -0.60 3.96 -1.84
N MET A 66 -1.10 5.02 -1.19
CA MET A 66 -1.01 5.18 0.26
C MET A 66 -1.83 4.13 1.03
N GLU A 67 -3.01 3.76 0.52
CA GLU A 67 -3.84 2.70 1.13
C GLU A 67 -3.14 1.35 1.01
N VAL A 68 -2.56 1.06 -0.15
CA VAL A 68 -1.82 -0.18 -0.41
C VAL A 68 -0.57 -0.24 0.48
N ALA A 69 0.20 0.84 0.56
CA ALA A 69 1.36 0.91 1.45
C ALA A 69 0.97 0.69 2.92
N ALA A 70 -0.11 1.32 3.39
CA ALA A 70 -0.62 1.13 4.74
C ALA A 70 -1.08 -0.32 4.99
N ALA A 71 -1.76 -0.93 4.03
CA ALA A 71 -2.18 -2.33 4.09
C ALA A 71 -0.98 -3.28 4.22
N LEU A 72 0.08 -3.08 3.43
CA LEU A 72 1.30 -3.89 3.47
C LEU A 72 2.09 -3.71 4.77
N VAL A 73 2.19 -2.47 5.29
CA VAL A 73 2.81 -2.21 6.59
C VAL A 73 2.04 -2.94 7.70
N ASN A 74 0.72 -2.86 7.66
CA ASN A 74 -0.17 -3.53 8.61
C ASN A 74 -0.09 -5.06 8.53
N TYR A 75 0.04 -5.61 7.32
CA TYR A 75 0.28 -7.03 7.05
C TYR A 75 1.58 -7.51 7.69
N CYS A 76 2.67 -6.74 7.55
CA CYS A 76 3.95 -7.04 8.21
C CYS A 76 3.84 -7.01 9.74
N MET A 77 3.19 -5.99 10.30
CA MET A 77 3.00 -5.86 11.76
C MET A 77 2.21 -7.04 12.34
N THR A 78 1.13 -7.44 11.68
CA THR A 78 0.28 -8.57 12.11
C THR A 78 1.06 -9.89 12.10
N ARG A 79 2.00 -10.06 11.16
CA ARG A 79 2.89 -11.22 11.07
C ARG A 79 4.18 -11.10 11.89
N LYS A 80 4.30 -10.08 12.75
CA LYS A 80 5.50 -9.83 13.57
C LYS A 80 6.78 -9.66 12.75
N ILE A 81 6.67 -9.25 11.48
CA ILE A 81 7.81 -8.84 10.68
C ILE A 81 8.24 -7.47 11.23
N ARG A 82 9.49 -7.37 11.72
CA ARG A 82 9.99 -6.13 12.32
C ARG A 82 9.92 -4.98 11.32
N MET A 83 9.13 -3.97 11.63
CA MET A 83 9.02 -2.73 10.87
C MET A 83 9.62 -1.58 11.69
N PRO A 84 10.55 -0.79 11.13
CA PRO A 84 11.13 0.34 11.84
C PRO A 84 10.07 1.43 12.05
N ALA A 85 9.90 1.88 13.29
CA ALA A 85 8.91 2.90 13.63
C ALA A 85 9.23 4.25 12.94
N LYS A 86 10.50 4.65 12.93
CA LYS A 86 11.01 5.87 12.31
C LYS A 86 11.79 5.51 11.04
N ALA A 87 11.08 5.35 9.95
CA ALA A 87 11.66 5.13 8.62
C ALA A 87 10.62 5.51 7.58
N GLU A 88 11.08 6.12 6.50
CA GLU A 88 10.29 6.29 5.29
C GLU A 88 10.01 4.91 4.66
N LYS A 89 8.76 4.68 4.27
CA LYS A 89 8.28 3.44 3.69
C LYS A 89 7.52 3.81 2.43
N VAL A 90 8.04 3.42 1.28
CA VAL A 90 7.48 3.75 -0.03
C VAL A 90 7.09 2.48 -0.75
N LEU A 91 5.92 2.49 -1.41
CA LEU A 91 5.52 1.41 -2.29
C LEU A 91 6.22 1.60 -3.64
N GLN A 92 6.84 0.54 -4.13
CA GLN A 92 7.43 0.48 -5.47
C GLN A 92 7.05 -0.85 -6.11
N ILE A 93 7.03 -0.89 -7.43
CA ILE A 93 6.89 -2.15 -8.18
C ILE A 93 8.27 -2.58 -8.62
N ILE A 94 8.73 -3.74 -8.13
CA ILE A 94 10.04 -4.30 -8.47
C ILE A 94 9.79 -5.70 -9.03
N SER A 95 10.20 -5.92 -10.28
CA SER A 95 9.98 -7.19 -10.98
C SER A 95 8.52 -7.65 -10.98
N GLY A 96 7.57 -6.71 -11.15
CA GLY A 96 6.13 -6.96 -11.15
C GLY A 96 5.50 -7.18 -9.77
N ALA A 97 6.29 -7.17 -8.69
CA ALA A 97 5.79 -7.35 -7.34
C ALA A 97 5.66 -6.02 -6.59
N ALA A 98 4.54 -5.83 -5.89
CA ALA A 98 4.41 -4.77 -4.90
C ALA A 98 5.51 -4.95 -3.84
N THR A 99 6.31 -3.91 -3.63
CA THR A 99 7.48 -3.94 -2.75
C THR A 99 7.50 -2.73 -1.85
N LEU A 100 7.63 -2.96 -0.54
CA LEU A 100 7.92 -1.89 0.40
C LEU A 100 9.43 -1.65 0.46
N VAL A 101 9.84 -0.46 0.03
CA VAL A 101 11.21 0.03 0.19
C VAL A 101 11.29 0.86 1.47
N ILE A 102 12.19 0.47 2.36
CA ILE A 102 12.34 1.03 3.71
C ILE A 102 13.76 1.57 3.85
N TRP A 103 13.88 2.88 4.08
CA TRP A 103 15.16 3.54 4.30
C TRP A 103 15.48 3.57 5.80
N LEU A 104 16.60 2.95 6.18
CA LEU A 104 17.07 2.79 7.55
C LEU A 104 18.25 3.74 7.82
N GLY A 105 18.02 4.72 8.69
CA GLY A 105 19.02 5.70 9.12
C GLY A 105 18.36 6.86 9.87
N GLU A 106 19.17 7.74 10.47
CA GLU A 106 18.69 9.05 10.90
C GLU A 106 18.27 9.84 9.66
N GLN A 107 16.97 9.92 9.44
CA GLN A 107 16.44 10.98 8.60
C GLN A 107 16.32 12.21 9.48
N GLU A 108 17.15 13.22 9.21
CA GLU A 108 16.85 14.58 9.65
C GLU A 108 15.44 14.90 9.14
N VAL A 109 14.48 14.99 10.07
CA VAL A 109 13.10 15.36 9.78
C VAL A 109 13.11 16.81 9.30
N GLY A 110 13.31 17.01 7.99
CA GLY A 110 13.79 18.30 7.48
C GLY A 110 13.51 18.54 6.00
N ALA A 111 12.33 18.19 5.50
CA ALA A 111 11.81 18.78 4.26
C ALA A 111 10.45 19.42 4.54
N GLN A 112 10.51 20.63 5.07
CA GLN A 112 9.39 21.55 5.23
C GLN A 112 8.54 21.57 3.95
N ARG A 113 7.28 21.12 4.04
CA ARG A 113 6.22 21.74 3.23
C ARG A 113 6.13 23.19 3.71
N LYS A 114 6.88 24.09 3.08
CA LYS A 114 6.74 25.53 3.28
C LYS A 114 5.26 25.86 3.08
N LYS A 115 4.59 26.26 4.17
CA LYS A 115 3.28 26.90 4.10
C LYS A 115 3.43 28.09 3.15
N ALA A 116 2.84 28.01 1.96
CA ALA A 116 2.59 29.17 1.12
C ALA A 116 1.59 30.06 1.87
N THR A 117 2.11 30.86 2.80
CA THR A 117 1.38 31.95 3.42
C THR A 117 1.45 33.11 2.42
N LEU A 118 0.58 33.08 1.42
CA LEU A 118 0.29 34.29 0.64
C LEU A 118 -0.58 35.19 1.50
N ARG A 119 0.09 35.97 2.36
CA ARG A 119 -0.37 37.30 2.74
C ARG A 119 -0.21 38.20 1.52
N ASN A 120 -1.31 38.74 1.02
CA ASN A 120 -1.40 40.05 0.38
C ASN A 120 -2.87 40.45 0.49
N ARG A 121 -3.16 41.36 1.43
CA ARG A 121 -3.39 42.80 1.21
C ARG A 121 -4.74 43.05 0.55
#